data_AF-L7VW42-F1
#
_entry.id   AF-L7VW42-F1
#
_cell.length_a   1.000
_cell.length_b   1.000
_cell.length_c   1.000
_cell.angle_alpha   90.00
_cell.angle_beta   90.00
_cell.angle_gamma   90.00
#
_symmetry.space_group_name_H-M   'P 1'
#
loop_
_entity.id
_entity.type
_entity.pdbx_description
1 polymer ?
#
loop_
_entity_poly.entity_id
_entity_poly.type
_entity_poly.pdbx_seq_one_letter_code
_entity_poly.pdbx_strand_id
1 'polypeptide(L)'
;MADSPATPPSDPRRTGAPSHPAPRFRRLVRCENCFKQFDAGDLAVGERFRCLCGALLAVPRSEAQEAPVVRCASCGAPRAAGAVNCTFCEAPFVLGESERNTLCPVCASRLGDRQRFCHNCGTRIAPEAVAGGRSEYSCPSCTPERRLSSRRIPDATAGLGMLECGSCSGIWLGHPTFEALQERARREVAPEPLARAGRPGAKRPKALQKVTYRPCPVCRKLMVRRAFAGSSGVVLDVCGSHGLWFDATELEATLAWIRAGGLSRAEERLAEERKEAARRAAIAKQEIREVEAEPPAEARWFELLGDLAEMVFEAVGRKR
;
A
#
# COMPACT_ATOMS: atom_id res chain seq x y z
N MET A 1 49.10 62.51 3.15
CA MET A 1 49.46 61.08 3.16
C MET A 1 48.70 60.43 4.30
N ALA A 2 47.57 59.80 3.98
CA ALA A 2 46.89 58.80 4.79
C ALA A 2 45.81 58.18 3.89
N ASP A 3 46.07 56.95 3.44
CA ASP A 3 45.25 56.15 2.53
C ASP A 3 43.90 55.77 3.16
N SER A 4 42.83 55.94 2.39
CA SER A 4 41.52 55.34 2.66
C SER A 4 41.48 53.91 2.13
N PRO A 5 41.06 52.90 2.89
CA PRO A 5 40.97 51.53 2.38
C PRO A 5 39.78 51.37 1.44
N ALA A 6 40.08 50.87 0.24
CA ALA A 6 39.13 50.57 -0.82
C ALA A 6 38.11 49.50 -0.39
N THR A 7 36.84 49.75 -0.69
CA THR A 7 35.74 48.80 -0.55
C THR A 7 35.88 47.69 -1.61
N PRO A 8 35.80 46.39 -1.26
CA PRO A 8 35.91 45.31 -2.24
C PRO A 8 34.65 45.24 -3.12
N PRO A 9 34.76 44.81 -4.40
CA PRO A 9 33.63 44.72 -5.31
C PRO A 9 32.67 43.62 -4.87
N SER A 10 31.38 43.97 -4.79
CA SER A 10 30.28 43.05 -4.52
C SER A 10 30.15 42.01 -5.65
N ASP A 11 30.38 40.75 -5.32
CA ASP A 11 30.19 39.59 -6.18
C ASP A 11 28.70 39.39 -6.53
N PRO A 12 28.29 39.45 -7.81
CA PRO A 12 26.89 39.30 -8.19
C PRO A 12 26.41 37.82 -8.24
N ARG A 13 27.16 36.86 -7.68
CA ARG A 13 26.82 35.41 -7.76
C ARG A 13 26.73 34.69 -6.40
N ARG A 14 25.88 35.20 -5.50
CA ARG A 14 25.28 34.49 -4.35
C ARG A 14 23.98 35.24 -4.02
N THR A 15 22.78 34.71 -3.89
CA THR A 15 22.29 33.36 -3.62
C THR A 15 20.83 33.34 -4.06
N GLY A 16 20.46 32.44 -4.97
CA GLY A 16 19.08 32.00 -5.10
C GLY A 16 18.74 31.20 -3.86
N ALA A 17 18.21 31.85 -2.81
CA ALA A 17 17.59 31.15 -1.71
C ALA A 17 16.43 30.32 -2.28
N PRO A 18 16.25 29.05 -1.87
CA PRO A 18 15.04 28.32 -2.23
C PRO A 18 13.85 29.14 -1.74
N SER A 19 12.96 29.53 -2.65
CA SER A 19 11.70 30.15 -2.31
C SER A 19 10.90 29.14 -1.50
N HIS A 20 11.02 29.21 -0.17
CA HIS A 20 10.13 28.46 0.70
C HIS A 20 8.70 28.90 0.35
N PRO A 21 7.80 27.95 0.03
CA PRO A 21 6.41 28.28 -0.21
C PRO A 21 5.88 29.07 1.00
N ALA A 22 5.17 30.16 0.74
CA ALA A 22 4.63 31.03 1.78
C ALA A 22 3.95 30.20 2.89
N PRO A 23 4.15 30.54 4.18
CA PRO A 23 3.63 29.75 5.28
C PRO A 23 2.10 29.63 5.16
N ARG A 24 1.62 28.40 4.93
CA ARG A 24 0.19 28.10 4.91
C ARG A 24 -0.32 28.00 6.33
N PHE A 25 -1.39 28.73 6.62
CA PHE A 25 -2.04 28.66 7.92
C PHE A 25 -2.86 27.37 8.04
N ARG A 26 -2.45 26.46 8.92
CA ARG A 26 -3.09 25.16 9.17
C ARG A 26 -4.28 25.33 10.10
N ARG A 27 -5.48 25.10 9.58
CA ARG A 27 -6.71 25.14 10.36
C ARG A 27 -7.11 23.73 10.75
N LEU A 28 -6.95 23.38 12.02
CA LEU A 28 -7.33 22.06 12.49
C LEU A 28 -8.82 22.00 12.83
N VAL A 29 -9.46 20.89 12.46
CA VAL A 29 -10.86 20.59 12.78
C VAL A 29 -10.92 19.25 13.49
N ARG A 30 -11.56 19.21 14.66
CA ARG A 30 -11.76 17.97 15.43
C ARG A 30 -13.16 17.41 15.17
N CYS A 31 -13.26 16.12 14.95
CA CYS A 31 -14.54 15.42 14.94
C CYS A 31 -15.08 15.27 16.37
N GLU A 32 -16.34 15.61 16.61
CA GLU A 32 -16.97 15.40 17.93
C GLU A 32 -17.32 13.93 18.20
N ASN A 33 -17.49 13.11 17.15
CA ASN A 33 -17.86 11.71 17.29
C ASN A 33 -16.67 10.80 17.60
N CYS A 34 -15.54 10.96 16.90
CA CYS A 34 -14.36 10.09 17.08
C CYS A 34 -13.09 10.82 17.51
N PHE A 35 -13.18 12.13 17.77
CA PHE A 35 -12.09 12.98 18.27
C PHE A 35 -10.82 13.08 17.40
N LYS A 36 -10.84 12.50 16.20
CA LYS A 36 -9.79 12.70 15.19
C LYS A 36 -9.72 14.16 14.76
N GLN A 37 -8.50 14.61 14.52
CA GLN A 37 -8.18 15.97 14.09
C GLN A 37 -7.81 15.94 12.62
N PHE A 38 -8.23 16.94 11.86
CA PHE A 38 -7.98 17.06 10.43
C PHE A 38 -7.37 18.41 10.10
N ASP A 39 -6.39 18.42 9.21
CA ASP A 39 -5.84 19.64 8.65
C ASP A 39 -6.69 20.14 7.47
N ALA A 40 -7.56 21.10 7.75
CA ALA A 40 -8.45 21.74 6.79
C ALA A 40 -7.90 23.08 6.28
N GLY A 41 -6.58 23.29 6.30
CA GLY A 41 -5.95 24.51 5.80
C GLY A 41 -6.27 24.81 4.33
N ASP A 42 -6.54 23.78 3.52
CA ASP A 42 -6.87 23.91 2.10
C ASP A 42 -8.37 24.09 1.81
N LEU A 43 -9.24 24.10 2.84
CA LEU A 43 -10.69 24.20 2.70
C LEU A 43 -11.21 25.60 3.13
N ALA A 44 -12.27 26.06 2.47
CA ALA A 44 -12.92 27.33 2.82
C ALA A 44 -13.67 27.22 4.16
N VAL A 45 -13.81 28.34 4.87
CA VAL A 45 -14.67 28.39 6.07
C VAL A 45 -16.11 28.04 5.68
N GLY A 46 -16.75 27.18 6.47
CA GLY A 46 -18.09 26.65 6.19
C GLY A 46 -18.12 25.48 5.21
N GLU A 47 -17.03 25.20 4.50
CA GLU A 47 -16.92 24.03 3.62
C GLU A 47 -17.07 22.74 4.44
N ARG A 48 -17.74 21.74 3.86
CA ARG A 48 -18.05 20.49 4.57
C ARG A 48 -17.20 19.35 4.04
N PHE A 49 -16.60 18.59 4.94
CA PHE A 49 -15.84 17.38 4.61
C PHE A 49 -16.25 16.23 5.53
N ARG A 50 -15.94 15.00 5.15
CA ARG A 50 -16.27 13.81 5.96
C ARG A 50 -15.09 13.39 6.82
N CYS A 51 -15.38 13.16 8.08
CA CYS A 51 -14.48 12.49 9.00
C CYS A 51 -14.25 11.02 8.60
N LEU A 52 -13.14 10.41 9.06
CA LEU A 52 -12.90 8.96 8.97
C LEU A 52 -14.05 8.12 9.53
N CYS A 53 -14.75 8.60 10.57
CA CYS A 53 -15.87 7.89 11.17
C CYS A 53 -17.21 8.07 10.42
N GLY A 54 -17.22 8.78 9.28
CA GLY A 54 -18.41 9.03 8.48
C GLY A 54 -19.19 10.30 8.82
N ALA A 55 -18.91 10.93 9.97
CA ALA A 55 -19.50 12.20 10.38
C ALA A 55 -19.20 13.32 9.36
N LEU A 56 -20.18 14.17 9.08
CA LEU A 56 -20.00 15.35 8.25
C LEU A 56 -19.56 16.52 9.13
N LEU A 57 -18.38 17.07 8.85
CA LEU A 57 -17.79 18.19 9.58
C LEU A 57 -17.84 19.44 8.71
N ALA A 58 -18.00 20.61 9.34
CA ALA A 58 -17.86 21.91 8.68
C ALA A 58 -16.58 22.58 9.16
N VAL A 59 -15.88 23.27 8.26
CA VAL A 59 -14.70 24.07 8.61
C VAL A 59 -15.16 25.27 9.45
N PRO A 60 -14.75 25.37 10.72
CA PRO A 60 -15.22 26.43 11.60
C PRO A 60 -14.57 27.77 11.28
N ARG A 61 -15.30 28.86 11.50
CA ARG A 61 -14.68 30.18 11.63
C ARG A 61 -13.95 30.18 12.98
N SER A 62 -12.63 30.28 12.94
CA SER A 62 -11.79 30.21 14.13
C SER A 62 -11.04 31.53 14.29
N GLU A 63 -11.22 32.19 15.43
CA GLU A 63 -10.44 33.38 15.79
C GLU A 63 -9.32 32.97 16.74
N ALA A 64 -8.12 33.44 16.44
CA ALA A 64 -6.95 33.14 17.26
C ALA A 64 -7.09 33.77 18.64
N GLN A 65 -6.80 33.00 19.69
CA GLN A 65 -6.76 33.50 21.07
C GLN A 65 -5.40 33.28 21.70
N GLU A 66 -4.99 34.21 22.55
CA GLU A 66 -3.79 34.06 23.37
C GLU A 66 -4.03 33.09 24.53
N ALA A 67 -2.97 32.42 24.97
CA ALA A 67 -3.04 31.39 25.98
C ALA A 67 -2.74 31.96 27.37
N PRO A 68 -3.69 31.94 28.32
CA PRO A 68 -3.43 32.39 29.71
C PRO A 68 -2.51 31.45 30.49
N VAL A 69 -2.40 30.18 30.08
CA VAL A 69 -1.54 29.17 30.71
C VAL A 69 -0.60 28.60 29.65
N VAL A 70 0.68 28.44 29.99
CA VAL A 70 1.70 27.86 29.11
C VAL A 70 2.05 26.44 29.57
N ARG A 71 1.87 25.47 28.68
CA ARG A 71 2.27 24.06 28.84
C ARG A 71 3.40 23.71 27.87
N CYS A 72 4.12 22.64 28.16
CA CYS A 72 5.16 22.10 27.29
C CYS A 72 4.57 21.61 25.96
N ALA A 73 5.04 22.15 24.85
CA ALA A 73 4.62 21.74 23.51
C ALA A 73 5.04 20.30 23.14
N SER A 74 6.02 19.74 23.84
CA SER A 74 6.55 18.39 23.62
C SER A 74 5.80 17.30 24.37
N CYS A 75 5.39 17.56 25.61
CA CYS A 75 4.77 16.54 26.49
C CYS A 75 3.46 16.97 27.18
N GLY A 76 3.07 18.25 27.10
CA GLY A 76 1.85 18.77 27.73
C GLY A 76 1.96 19.14 29.21
N ALA A 77 3.11 18.88 29.86
CA ALA A 77 3.33 19.22 31.27
C ALA A 77 3.19 20.73 31.53
N PRO A 78 2.64 21.14 32.70
CA PRO A 78 2.54 22.55 33.06
C PRO A 78 3.93 23.19 33.15
N ARG A 79 4.04 24.45 32.72
CA ARG A 79 5.27 25.23 32.88
C ARG A 79 5.31 25.83 34.28
N ALA A 80 6.36 25.54 35.03
CA ALA A 80 6.67 26.29 36.24
C ALA A 80 7.08 27.73 35.87
N ALA A 81 6.73 28.70 36.72
CA ALA A 81 7.05 30.11 36.48
C ALA A 81 8.56 30.30 36.24
N GLY A 82 8.93 31.06 35.21
CA GLY A 82 10.33 31.33 34.86
C GLY A 82 11.12 30.14 34.30
N ALA A 83 10.55 28.93 34.21
CA ALA A 83 11.28 27.77 33.69
C ALA A 83 11.62 27.93 32.21
N VAL A 84 12.89 27.72 31.86
CA VAL A 84 13.40 27.73 30.49
C VAL A 84 13.35 26.36 29.83
N ASN A 85 13.33 25.28 30.63
CA ASN A 85 13.16 23.90 30.18
C ASN A 85 12.00 23.23 30.93
N CYS A 86 11.36 22.25 30.30
CA CYS A 86 10.31 21.46 30.91
C CYS A 86 10.91 20.56 32.01
N THR A 87 10.37 20.63 33.23
CA THR A 87 10.82 19.80 34.36
C THR A 87 10.49 18.31 34.22
N PHE A 88 9.66 17.93 33.24
CA PHE A 88 9.24 16.55 33.02
C PHE A 88 9.98 15.85 31.87
N CYS A 89 10.13 16.53 30.74
CA CYS A 89 10.74 15.95 29.54
C CYS A 89 11.99 16.69 29.06
N GLU A 90 12.45 17.68 29.83
CA GLU A 90 13.66 18.49 29.60
C GLU A 90 13.65 19.31 28.30
N ALA A 91 12.59 19.21 27.48
CA ALA A 91 12.44 20.00 26.28
C ALA A 91 12.48 21.50 26.58
N PRO A 92 13.22 22.29 25.81
CA PRO A 92 13.32 23.72 26.06
C PRO A 92 12.00 24.41 25.74
N PHE A 93 11.61 25.37 26.58
CA PHE A 93 10.54 26.33 26.34
C PHE A 93 11.07 27.47 25.46
N VAL A 94 11.69 27.13 24.33
CA VAL A 94 11.89 28.13 23.28
C VAL A 94 10.50 28.43 22.75
N LEU A 95 9.99 29.62 23.03
CA LEU A 95 8.83 30.15 22.33
C LEU A 95 9.19 30.06 20.84
N GLY A 96 8.53 29.16 20.11
CA GLY A 96 8.67 29.03 18.66
C GLY A 96 8.06 30.25 17.95
N GLU A 97 8.62 31.43 18.24
CA GLU A 97 8.52 32.66 17.48
C GLU A 97 9.30 32.40 16.19
N SER A 98 8.66 31.80 15.20
CA SER A 98 8.38 32.57 13.99
C SER A 98 7.21 32.00 13.18
N GLU A 99 6.66 30.84 13.55
CA GLU A 99 5.73 30.08 12.69
C GLU A 99 4.51 29.57 13.47
N ARG A 100 3.77 30.48 14.11
CA ARG A 100 2.50 30.20 14.80
C ARG A 100 1.32 30.10 13.82
N ASN A 101 1.46 29.17 12.87
CA ASN A 101 0.58 29.04 11.71
C ASN A 101 -0.48 27.96 11.88
N THR A 102 -0.56 27.28 13.02
CA THR A 102 -1.59 26.26 13.29
C THR A 102 -2.61 26.76 14.31
N LEU A 103 -3.92 26.50 14.13
CA LEU A 103 -4.92 26.70 15.19
C LEU A 103 -5.27 25.40 15.91
N CYS A 104 -5.31 25.46 17.25
CA CYS A 104 -5.84 24.38 18.06
C CYS A 104 -7.33 24.15 17.76
N PRO A 105 -7.78 22.90 17.50
CA PRO A 105 -9.18 22.62 17.18
C PRO A 105 -10.10 22.62 18.42
N VAL A 106 -9.55 22.83 19.62
CA VAL A 106 -10.30 22.81 20.89
C VAL A 106 -10.44 24.21 21.47
N CYS A 107 -9.35 24.98 21.54
CA CYS A 107 -9.35 26.30 22.16
C CYS A 107 -8.90 27.44 21.23
N ALA A 108 -8.67 27.15 19.94
CA ALA A 108 -8.24 28.13 18.94
C ALA A 108 -6.93 28.91 19.26
N SER A 109 -6.13 28.47 20.23
CA SER A 109 -4.80 29.05 20.45
C SER A 109 -3.87 28.76 19.27
N ARG A 110 -3.02 29.73 18.92
CA ARG A 110 -2.04 29.60 17.83
C ARG A 110 -0.86 28.74 18.24
N LEU A 111 -0.58 27.72 17.46
CA LEU A 111 0.45 26.70 17.70
C LEU A 111 1.50 26.74 16.60
N GLY A 112 2.69 26.23 16.92
CA GLY A 112 3.68 25.88 15.89
C GLY A 112 3.32 24.56 15.21
N ASP A 113 3.66 24.40 13.94
CA ASP A 113 3.25 23.26 13.12
C ASP A 113 3.73 21.90 13.63
N ARG A 114 4.82 21.90 14.40
CA ARG A 114 5.45 20.69 14.99
C ARG A 114 5.09 20.47 16.47
N GLN A 115 4.23 21.29 17.06
CA GLN A 115 3.83 21.10 18.47
C GLN A 115 2.99 19.83 18.60
N ARG A 116 3.33 18.97 19.58
CA ARG A 116 2.59 17.72 19.86
C ARG A 116 1.45 17.93 20.83
N PHE A 117 1.48 19.02 21.60
CA PHE A 117 0.45 19.39 22.57
C PHE A 117 0.19 20.89 22.49
N CYS A 118 -1.09 21.27 22.60
CA CYS A 118 -1.48 22.66 22.72
C CYS A 118 -0.91 23.23 24.02
N HIS A 119 -0.14 24.31 23.92
CA HIS A 119 0.42 24.97 25.10
C HIS A 119 -0.65 25.60 26.00
N ASN A 120 -1.85 25.89 25.48
CA ASN A 120 -2.96 26.44 26.26
C ASN A 120 -3.78 25.32 26.93
N CYS A 121 -4.57 24.59 26.15
CA CYS A 121 -5.54 23.62 26.66
C CYS A 121 -4.96 22.22 26.92
N GLY A 122 -3.72 21.94 26.49
CA GLY A 122 -3.08 20.63 26.67
C GLY A 122 -3.58 19.53 25.73
N THR A 123 -4.50 19.81 24.80
CA THR A 123 -4.94 18.79 23.83
C THR A 123 -3.74 18.31 23.00
N ARG A 124 -3.61 16.99 22.82
CA ARG A 124 -2.63 16.43 21.89
C ARG A 124 -2.97 16.90 20.47
N ILE A 125 -1.97 17.27 19.70
CA ILE A 125 -2.08 17.71 18.30
C ILE A 125 -1.54 16.56 17.44
N ALA A 126 -2.47 15.89 16.76
CA ALA A 126 -2.17 14.80 15.84
C ALA A 126 -3.10 14.89 14.62
N PRO A 127 -2.95 15.95 13.80
CA PRO A 127 -3.82 16.19 12.68
C PRO A 127 -3.53 15.19 11.56
N GLU A 128 -4.59 14.52 11.12
CA GLU A 128 -4.61 13.75 9.89
C GLU A 128 -4.84 14.69 8.71
N ALA A 129 -4.40 14.31 7.51
CA ALA A 129 -4.85 15.02 6.32
C ALA A 129 -6.38 14.91 6.24
N VAL A 130 -7.07 15.99 5.87
CA VAL A 130 -8.49 15.91 5.50
C VAL A 130 -8.67 14.73 4.56
N ALA A 131 -9.66 13.89 4.84
CA ALA A 131 -10.03 12.81 3.96
C ALA A 131 -10.18 13.39 2.56
N GLY A 132 -9.35 12.92 1.62
CA GLY A 132 -9.46 13.34 0.23
C GLY A 132 -10.92 13.23 -0.17
N GLY A 133 -11.39 14.24 -0.90
CA GLY A 133 -12.79 14.39 -1.25
C GLY A 133 -13.40 13.09 -1.76
N ARG A 134 -14.73 12.96 -1.64
CA ARG A 134 -15.46 11.89 -2.33
C ARG A 134 -15.00 11.89 -3.78
N SER A 135 -14.43 10.78 -4.22
CA SER A 135 -14.07 10.63 -5.61
C SER A 135 -15.33 10.48 -6.44
N GLU A 136 -15.22 10.71 -7.74
CA GLU A 136 -16.27 10.41 -8.72
C GLU A 136 -16.55 8.90 -8.82
N TYR A 137 -15.64 8.07 -8.31
CA TYR A 137 -15.72 6.62 -8.39
C TYR A 137 -16.74 6.03 -7.41
N SER A 138 -17.45 5.00 -7.88
CA SER A 138 -18.49 4.32 -7.12
C SER A 138 -17.97 3.01 -6.53
N CYS A 139 -18.45 2.66 -5.35
CA CYS A 139 -18.12 1.41 -4.69
C CYS A 139 -18.70 0.23 -5.49
N PRO A 140 -17.87 -0.73 -5.93
CA PRO A 140 -18.32 -1.83 -6.76
C PRO A 140 -19.00 -2.95 -5.94
N SER A 141 -19.00 -2.84 -4.61
CA SER A 141 -19.57 -3.83 -3.68
C SER A 141 -20.85 -3.38 -2.99
N CYS A 142 -21.09 -2.07 -2.92
CA CYS A 142 -22.29 -1.51 -2.31
C CYS A 142 -23.30 -1.16 -3.41
N THR A 143 -23.77 0.08 -3.45
CA THR A 143 -24.68 0.58 -4.47
C THR A 143 -23.96 1.54 -5.43
N PRO A 144 -24.45 1.73 -6.67
CA PRO A 144 -23.87 2.67 -7.63
C PRO A 144 -23.80 4.12 -7.15
N GLU A 145 -24.60 4.53 -6.17
CA GLU A 145 -24.62 5.87 -5.59
C GLU A 145 -23.55 6.05 -4.51
N ARG A 146 -23.00 4.95 -3.99
CA ARG A 146 -22.00 4.98 -2.94
C ARG A 146 -20.65 5.40 -3.51
N ARG A 147 -20.30 6.67 -3.34
CA ARG A 147 -18.98 7.21 -3.73
C ARG A 147 -17.87 6.75 -2.79
N LEU A 148 -16.69 6.50 -3.36
CA LEU A 148 -15.47 6.18 -2.60
C LEU A 148 -14.84 7.47 -2.07
N SER A 149 -14.08 7.36 -0.98
CA SER A 149 -13.30 8.45 -0.40
C SER A 149 -11.85 8.31 -0.82
N SER A 150 -11.22 9.40 -1.26
CA SER A 150 -9.81 9.38 -1.65
C SER A 150 -8.89 9.56 -0.44
N ARG A 151 -7.75 8.86 -0.42
CA ARG A 151 -6.74 8.86 0.63
C ARG A 151 -5.37 8.98 -0.02
N ARG A 152 -4.56 9.94 0.42
CA ARG A 152 -3.14 9.95 0.06
C ARG A 152 -2.40 8.98 0.95
N ILE A 153 -1.57 8.13 0.34
CA ILE A 153 -0.59 7.32 1.06
C ILE A 153 0.72 8.14 1.07
N PRO A 154 1.24 8.53 2.25
CA PRO A 154 2.56 9.12 2.35
C PRO A 154 3.61 8.17 1.75
N ASP A 155 4.58 8.70 1.00
CA ASP A 155 5.70 7.97 0.38
C ASP A 155 5.40 7.15 -0.90
N ALA A 156 4.19 7.24 -1.47
CA ALA A 156 3.94 6.68 -2.81
C ALA A 156 4.37 7.70 -3.90
N THR A 157 5.54 7.48 -4.50
CA THR A 157 6.03 8.28 -5.62
C THR A 157 5.14 8.05 -6.85
N ALA A 158 4.26 9.02 -7.14
CA ALA A 158 3.37 9.13 -8.30
C ALA A 158 2.22 8.10 -8.45
N GLY A 159 0.97 8.61 -8.48
CA GLY A 159 -0.19 7.94 -9.10
C GLY A 159 -1.24 7.35 -8.15
N LEU A 160 -2.46 7.89 -8.26
CA LEU A 160 -3.74 7.54 -7.59
C LEU A 160 -3.63 7.16 -6.10
N GLY A 161 -4.07 8.08 -5.25
CA GLY A 161 -4.35 7.80 -3.84
C GLY A 161 -5.30 6.61 -3.68
N MET A 162 -5.16 5.92 -2.56
CA MET A 162 -6.05 4.85 -2.14
C MET A 162 -7.50 5.35 -2.10
N LEU A 163 -8.45 4.60 -2.66
CA LEU A 163 -9.87 4.91 -2.48
C LEU A 163 -10.47 3.91 -1.49
N GLU A 164 -11.29 4.37 -0.56
CA GLU A 164 -11.94 3.51 0.43
C GLU A 164 -13.45 3.73 0.46
N CYS A 165 -14.21 2.67 0.75
CA CYS A 165 -15.63 2.77 1.02
C CYS A 165 -15.88 2.82 2.53
N GLY A 166 -16.42 3.94 3.02
CA GLY A 166 -16.79 4.07 4.44
C GLY A 166 -17.99 3.24 4.91
N SER A 167 -18.53 2.34 4.07
CA SER A 167 -19.67 1.47 4.42
C SER A 167 -19.28 0.00 4.47
N CYS A 168 -18.66 -0.53 3.41
CA CYS A 168 -18.19 -1.93 3.37
C CYS A 168 -16.72 -2.09 3.75
N SER A 169 -16.00 -0.99 4.02
CA SER A 169 -14.56 -0.97 4.31
C SER A 169 -13.68 -1.56 3.20
N GLY A 170 -14.20 -1.65 1.97
CA GLY A 170 -13.44 -2.08 0.82
C GLY A 170 -12.52 -0.98 0.28
N ILE A 171 -11.39 -1.39 -0.28
CA ILE A 171 -10.29 -0.51 -0.69
C ILE A 171 -9.97 -0.75 -2.16
N TRP A 172 -9.77 0.33 -2.90
CA TRP A 172 -9.24 0.32 -4.26
C TRP A 172 -7.82 0.90 -4.27
N LEU A 173 -6.89 0.16 -4.88
CA LEU A 173 -5.52 0.62 -5.12
C LEU A 173 -5.17 0.49 -6.59
N GLY A 174 -4.48 1.50 -7.13
CA GLY A 174 -3.84 1.38 -8.43
C GLY A 174 -2.71 0.36 -8.41
N HIS A 175 -2.38 -0.25 -9.57
CA HIS A 175 -1.26 -1.19 -9.65
C HIS A 175 0.06 -0.63 -9.09
N PRO A 176 0.51 0.59 -9.47
CA PRO A 176 1.78 1.11 -8.97
C PRO A 176 1.78 1.30 -7.45
N THR A 177 0.64 1.73 -6.90
CA THR A 177 0.46 1.90 -5.46
C THR A 177 0.56 0.57 -4.72
N PHE A 178 -0.09 -0.48 -5.24
CA PHE A 178 -0.04 -1.80 -4.62
C PHE A 178 1.34 -2.44 -4.74
N GLU A 179 2.03 -2.29 -5.87
CA GLU A 179 3.42 -2.72 -6.05
C GLU A 179 4.37 -2.07 -5.03
N ALA A 180 4.25 -0.75 -4.83
CA ALA A 180 5.04 -0.03 -3.83
C ALA A 180 4.77 -0.54 -2.40
N LEU A 181 3.51 -0.84 -2.06
CA LEU A 181 3.16 -1.42 -0.76
C LEU A 181 3.72 -2.83 -0.57
N GLN A 182 3.73 -3.66 -1.62
CA GLN A 182 4.33 -4.99 -1.57
C GLN A 182 5.84 -4.89 -1.32
N GLU A 183 6.55 -4.02 -2.04
CA GLU A 183 7.99 -3.84 -1.88
C GLU A 183 8.34 -3.34 -0.47
N ARG A 184 7.59 -2.36 0.05
CA ARG A 184 7.75 -1.91 1.43
C ARG A 184 7.54 -3.05 2.43
N ALA A 185 6.47 -3.83 2.28
CA ALA A 185 6.18 -4.95 3.15
C ALA A 185 7.26 -6.05 3.08
N ARG A 186 7.90 -6.25 1.90
CA ARG A 186 9.06 -7.15 1.75
C ARG A 186 10.30 -6.67 2.50
N ARG A 187 10.49 -5.36 2.69
CA ARG A 187 11.63 -4.80 3.44
C ARG A 187 11.42 -4.84 4.95
N GLU A 188 10.17 -4.79 5.39
CA GLU A 188 9.76 -4.83 6.80
C GLU A 188 9.65 -6.26 7.35
N VAL A 189 10.44 -7.23 6.85
CA VAL A 189 10.35 -8.63 7.29
C VAL A 189 10.50 -8.71 8.82
N ALA A 190 9.46 -9.22 9.48
CA ALA A 190 9.48 -9.37 10.92
C ALA A 190 10.33 -10.59 11.32
N PRO A 191 11.09 -10.53 12.44
CA PRO A 191 11.77 -11.72 12.97
C PRO A 191 10.78 -12.87 13.20
N GLU A 192 11.25 -14.10 13.02
CA GLU A 192 10.48 -15.36 12.92
C GLU A 192 9.29 -15.52 13.92
N PRO A 193 9.40 -15.09 15.20
CA PRO A 193 8.30 -15.20 16.16
C PRO A 193 7.06 -14.37 15.77
N LEU A 194 7.24 -13.19 15.18
CA LEU A 194 6.15 -12.32 14.69
C LEU A 194 5.57 -12.82 13.36
N ALA A 195 6.39 -13.47 12.53
CA ALA A 195 5.95 -14.09 11.27
C ALA A 195 4.96 -15.26 11.51
N ARG A 196 5.09 -15.99 12.64
CA ARG A 196 4.11 -17.01 13.05
C ARG A 196 2.77 -16.41 13.47
N ALA A 197 2.77 -15.28 14.17
CA ALA A 197 1.55 -14.57 14.57
C ALA A 197 0.86 -13.83 13.40
N GLY A 198 1.64 -13.39 12.40
CA GLY A 198 1.13 -12.78 11.17
C GLY A 198 0.60 -13.77 10.14
N ARG A 199 0.66 -15.09 10.40
CA ARG A 199 -0.07 -16.07 9.58
C ARG A 199 -1.56 -15.75 9.70
N PRO A 200 -2.26 -15.48 8.59
CA PRO A 200 -3.70 -15.62 8.59
C PRO A 200 -3.98 -17.07 9.03
N GLY A 201 -4.52 -17.26 10.23
CA GLY A 201 -5.02 -18.57 10.64
C GLY A 201 -5.92 -19.05 9.50
N ALA A 202 -5.73 -20.29 9.04
CA ALA A 202 -6.50 -20.85 7.94
C ALA A 202 -7.98 -20.69 8.25
N LYS A 203 -8.59 -19.61 7.73
CA LYS A 203 -10.01 -19.37 7.95
C LYS A 203 -10.70 -20.46 7.16
N ARG A 204 -11.52 -21.25 7.87
CA ARG A 204 -12.50 -22.18 7.30
C ARG A 204 -13.04 -21.59 5.99
N PRO A 205 -13.12 -22.38 4.90
CA PRO A 205 -13.72 -21.89 3.66
C PRO A 205 -15.07 -21.27 4.01
N LYS A 206 -15.23 -19.97 3.77
CA LYS A 206 -16.55 -19.33 3.93
C LYS A 206 -17.50 -20.12 3.02
N ALA A 207 -18.63 -20.57 3.60
CA ALA A 207 -19.70 -21.22 2.86
C ALA A 207 -19.92 -20.50 1.53
N LEU A 208 -20.03 -21.28 0.44
CA LEU A 208 -20.13 -20.85 -0.96
C LEU A 208 -20.83 -19.50 -1.10
N GLN A 209 -20.07 -18.41 -0.98
CA GLN A 209 -20.62 -17.07 -1.12
C GLN A 209 -20.90 -16.90 -2.60
N LYS A 210 -22.13 -16.50 -2.92
CA LYS A 210 -22.59 -16.27 -4.29
C LYS A 210 -21.58 -15.37 -5.01
N VAL A 211 -20.81 -15.95 -5.93
CA VAL A 211 -19.71 -15.26 -6.60
C VAL A 211 -20.31 -14.15 -7.44
N THR A 212 -20.13 -12.91 -6.97
CA THR A 212 -20.64 -11.72 -7.66
C THR A 212 -19.44 -10.98 -8.23
N TYR A 213 -19.28 -11.05 -9.55
CA TYR A 213 -18.26 -10.29 -10.25
C TYR A 213 -18.55 -8.80 -10.16
N ARG A 214 -17.48 -8.01 -9.98
CA ARG A 214 -17.57 -6.60 -9.64
C ARG A 214 -17.02 -5.74 -10.77
N PRO A 215 -17.66 -4.61 -11.12
CA PRO A 215 -17.12 -3.69 -12.12
C PRO A 215 -15.94 -2.91 -11.54
N CYS A 216 -14.92 -2.65 -12.36
CA CYS A 216 -13.84 -1.76 -12.01
C CYS A 216 -14.37 -0.34 -11.72
N PRO A 217 -13.97 0.32 -10.62
CA PRO A 217 -14.38 1.69 -10.34
C PRO A 217 -14.00 2.69 -11.44
N VAL A 218 -12.90 2.43 -12.16
CA VAL A 218 -12.36 3.31 -13.22
C VAL A 218 -12.99 3.04 -14.58
N CYS A 219 -12.85 1.83 -15.13
CA CYS A 219 -13.32 1.52 -16.50
C CYS A 219 -14.60 0.72 -16.57
N ARG A 220 -15.20 0.35 -15.43
CA ARG A 220 -16.46 -0.42 -15.33
C ARG A 220 -16.44 -1.84 -15.92
N LYS A 221 -15.33 -2.28 -16.54
CA LYS A 221 -15.12 -3.69 -16.93
C LYS A 221 -15.13 -4.61 -15.72
N LEU A 222 -15.64 -5.83 -15.88
CA LEU A 222 -15.66 -6.82 -14.80
C LEU A 222 -14.23 -7.18 -14.38
N MET A 223 -14.01 -7.16 -13.06
CA MET A 223 -12.74 -7.54 -12.45
C MET A 223 -12.65 -9.06 -12.32
N VAL A 224 -11.45 -9.58 -12.51
CA VAL A 224 -11.15 -11.01 -12.41
C VAL A 224 -10.77 -11.32 -10.97
N ARG A 225 -11.49 -12.25 -10.35
CA ARG A 225 -11.21 -12.74 -9.01
C ARG A 225 -10.02 -13.68 -9.05
N ARG A 226 -8.93 -13.37 -8.33
CA ARG A 226 -7.66 -14.11 -8.37
C ARG A 226 -7.15 -14.39 -6.97
N ALA A 227 -6.79 -15.64 -6.69
CA ALA A 227 -6.10 -15.99 -5.45
C ALA A 227 -4.71 -15.34 -5.43
N PHE A 228 -4.41 -14.59 -4.36
CA PHE A 228 -3.14 -13.90 -4.23
C PHE A 228 -2.03 -14.91 -3.86
N ALA A 229 -1.00 -15.00 -4.71
CA ALA A 229 0.16 -15.88 -4.54
C ALA A 229 -0.17 -17.37 -4.22
N GLY A 230 -1.35 -17.85 -4.61
CA GLY A 230 -1.82 -19.24 -4.50
C GLY A 230 -1.98 -19.81 -3.08
N SER A 231 -1.31 -19.24 -2.08
CA SER A 231 -1.13 -19.80 -0.74
C SER A 231 -1.34 -18.79 0.40
N SER A 232 -1.67 -17.55 0.06
CA SER A 232 -1.98 -16.52 1.06
C SER A 232 -3.34 -16.70 1.73
N GLY A 233 -4.25 -17.47 1.10
CA GLY A 233 -5.65 -17.55 1.50
C GLY A 233 -6.46 -16.28 1.21
N VAL A 234 -5.87 -15.28 0.53
CA VAL A 234 -6.52 -14.04 0.14
C VAL A 234 -6.94 -14.11 -1.33
N VAL A 235 -8.11 -13.59 -1.65
CA VAL A 235 -8.65 -13.56 -3.01
C VAL A 235 -8.97 -12.12 -3.36
N LEU A 236 -8.36 -11.60 -4.43
CA LEU A 236 -8.46 -10.20 -4.83
C LEU A 236 -9.27 -10.06 -6.12
N ASP A 237 -10.02 -8.97 -6.27
CA ASP A 237 -10.67 -8.64 -7.54
C ASP A 237 -9.78 -7.69 -8.35
N VAL A 238 -9.30 -8.14 -9.51
CA VAL A 238 -8.25 -7.48 -10.31
C VAL A 238 -8.81 -6.93 -11.62
N CYS A 239 -8.61 -5.63 -11.86
CA CYS A 239 -8.75 -5.05 -13.19
C CYS A 239 -7.37 -5.00 -13.84
N GLY A 240 -7.16 -5.69 -14.97
CA GLY A 240 -5.83 -5.79 -15.60
C GLY A 240 -5.17 -4.47 -16.02
N SER A 241 -5.91 -3.36 -16.10
CA SER A 241 -5.37 -2.04 -16.49
C SER A 241 -5.24 -1.05 -15.34
N HIS A 242 -6.17 -1.05 -14.38
CA HIS A 242 -6.28 0.07 -13.44
C HIS A 242 -5.83 -0.25 -12.02
N GLY A 243 -6.13 -1.45 -11.51
CA GLY A 243 -5.81 -1.76 -10.14
C GLY A 243 -6.61 -2.91 -9.55
N LEU A 244 -6.63 -2.95 -8.22
CA LEU A 244 -7.19 -4.04 -7.43
C LEU A 244 -8.21 -3.50 -6.43
N TRP A 245 -9.27 -4.28 -6.24
CA TRP A 245 -10.21 -4.12 -5.15
C TRP A 245 -9.95 -5.16 -4.06
N PHE A 246 -9.93 -4.68 -2.82
CA PHE A 246 -9.77 -5.45 -1.60
C PHE A 246 -11.06 -5.33 -0.79
N ASP A 247 -11.65 -6.46 -0.40
CA ASP A 247 -12.70 -6.47 0.61
C ASP A 247 -12.14 -6.16 2.00
N ALA A 248 -13.04 -5.98 2.96
CA ALA A 248 -12.67 -5.71 4.35
C ALA A 248 -11.61 -6.72 4.82
N THR A 249 -10.50 -6.22 5.37
CA THR A 249 -9.34 -6.97 5.89
C THR A 249 -8.43 -7.65 4.86
N GLU A 250 -8.77 -7.70 3.56
CA GLU A 250 -7.95 -8.41 2.56
C GLU A 250 -6.60 -7.73 2.31
N LEU A 251 -6.56 -6.39 2.28
CA LEU A 251 -5.29 -5.65 2.15
C LEU A 251 -4.37 -5.91 3.34
N GLU A 252 -4.91 -5.84 4.56
CA GLU A 252 -4.17 -6.12 5.80
C GLU A 252 -3.62 -7.55 5.81
N ALA A 253 -4.46 -8.54 5.50
CA ALA A 253 -4.07 -9.94 5.42
C ALA A 253 -2.99 -10.18 4.37
N THR A 254 -3.09 -9.51 3.21
CA THR A 254 -2.07 -9.56 2.15
C THR A 254 -0.74 -9.03 2.66
N LEU A 255 -0.70 -7.82 3.21
CA LEU A 255 0.54 -7.19 3.69
C LEU A 255 1.14 -7.95 4.88
N ALA A 256 0.33 -8.48 5.78
CA ALA A 256 0.78 -9.34 6.88
C ALA A 256 1.44 -10.62 6.37
N TRP A 257 0.82 -11.28 5.39
CA TRP A 257 1.39 -12.49 4.77
C TRP A 257 2.72 -12.21 4.04
N ILE A 258 2.83 -11.05 3.39
CA ILE A 258 4.09 -10.60 2.77
C ILE A 258 5.18 -10.39 3.82
N ARG A 259 4.89 -9.64 4.89
CA ARG A 259 5.84 -9.39 6.00
C ARG A 259 6.29 -10.67 6.70
N ALA A 260 5.45 -11.71 6.68
CA ALA A 260 5.77 -13.04 7.18
C ALA A 260 6.64 -13.88 6.22
N GLY A 261 7.15 -13.29 5.13
CA GLY A 261 8.00 -13.94 4.12
C GLY A 261 7.22 -14.78 3.11
N GLY A 262 5.90 -14.57 2.97
CA GLY A 262 5.04 -15.38 2.11
C GLY A 262 5.46 -15.38 0.64
N LEU A 263 5.82 -14.21 0.10
CA LEU A 263 6.18 -14.06 -1.32
C LEU A 263 7.42 -14.89 -1.69
N SER A 264 8.48 -14.83 -0.88
CA SER A 264 9.70 -15.61 -1.10
C SER A 264 9.40 -17.12 -1.11
N ARG A 265 8.60 -17.62 -0.16
CA ARG A 265 8.19 -19.03 -0.13
C ARG A 265 7.33 -19.44 -1.33
N ALA A 266 6.48 -18.53 -1.81
CA ALA A 266 5.67 -18.79 -3.00
C ALA A 266 6.53 -18.84 -4.26
N GLU A 267 7.53 -17.96 -4.38
CA GLU A 267 8.51 -17.97 -5.47
C GLU A 267 9.34 -19.27 -5.48
N GLU A 268 9.85 -19.70 -4.33
CA GLU A 268 10.56 -20.97 -4.17
C GLU A 268 9.70 -22.17 -4.60
N ARG A 269 8.45 -22.22 -4.15
CA ARG A 269 7.53 -23.31 -4.50
C ARG A 269 7.25 -23.36 -6.00
N LEU A 270 6.98 -22.21 -6.62
CA LEU A 270 6.77 -22.13 -8.07
C LEU A 270 8.01 -22.55 -8.85
N ALA A 271 9.21 -22.25 -8.34
CA ALA A 271 10.45 -22.70 -8.94
C ALA A 271 10.60 -24.23 -8.88
N GLU A 272 10.27 -24.85 -7.75
CA GLU A 272 10.29 -26.31 -7.63
C GLU A 272 9.21 -26.99 -8.49
N GLU A 273 7.99 -26.47 -8.50
CA GLU A 273 6.92 -26.98 -9.37
C GLU A 273 7.32 -26.92 -10.86
N ARG A 274 8.02 -25.85 -11.28
CA ARG A 274 8.56 -25.74 -12.65
C ARG A 274 9.63 -26.78 -12.94
N LYS A 275 10.54 -27.05 -12.01
CA LYS A 275 11.58 -28.08 -12.16
C LYS A 275 10.95 -29.46 -12.26
N GLU A 276 9.98 -29.77 -11.40
CA GLU A 276 9.25 -31.03 -11.44
C GLU A 276 8.47 -31.21 -12.75
N ALA A 277 7.77 -30.16 -13.20
CA ALA A 277 7.06 -30.19 -14.47
C ALA A 277 8.01 -30.40 -15.66
N ALA A 278 9.18 -29.75 -15.66
CA ALA A 278 10.20 -29.95 -16.68
C ALA A 278 10.75 -31.39 -16.67
N ARG A 279 10.98 -31.97 -15.49
CA ARG A 279 11.40 -33.37 -15.35
C ARG A 279 10.34 -34.33 -15.89
N ARG A 280 9.06 -34.12 -15.55
CA ARG A 280 7.95 -34.94 -16.06
C ARG A 280 7.81 -34.83 -17.57
N ALA A 281 7.93 -33.62 -18.12
CA ALA A 281 7.90 -33.40 -19.56
C ALA A 281 9.07 -34.07 -20.30
N ALA A 282 10.27 -34.08 -19.70
CA ALA A 282 11.44 -34.77 -20.26
C ALA A 282 11.27 -36.29 -20.30
N ILE A 283 10.74 -36.89 -19.22
CA ILE A 283 10.44 -38.33 -19.16
C ILE A 283 9.39 -38.68 -20.22
N ALA A 284 8.25 -37.96 -20.25
CA ALA A 284 7.20 -38.21 -21.24
C ALA A 284 7.70 -38.08 -22.69
N LYS A 285 8.59 -37.10 -22.96
CA LYS A 285 9.21 -36.95 -24.28
C LYS A 285 10.15 -38.11 -24.64
N GLN A 286 10.86 -38.67 -23.66
CA GLN A 286 11.70 -39.84 -23.88
C GLN A 286 10.85 -41.09 -24.15
N GLU A 287 9.77 -41.30 -23.38
CA GLU A 287 8.83 -42.40 -23.60
C GLU A 287 8.18 -42.34 -24.99
N ILE A 288 7.76 -41.15 -25.44
CA ILE A 288 7.25 -40.95 -26.81
C ILE A 288 8.31 -41.32 -27.85
N ARG A 289 9.57 -40.89 -27.65
CA ARG A 289 10.67 -41.20 -28.58
C ARG A 289 10.98 -42.70 -28.63
N GLU A 290 10.89 -43.39 -27.50
CA GLU A 290 11.11 -44.85 -27.42
C GLU A 290 10.00 -45.61 -28.15
N VAL A 291 8.74 -45.19 -28.01
CA VAL A 291 7.60 -45.75 -28.77
C VAL A 291 7.72 -45.47 -30.27
N GLU A 292 8.15 -44.26 -30.67
CA GLU A 292 8.40 -43.93 -32.08
C GLU A 292 9.61 -44.66 -32.68
N ALA A 293 10.55 -45.11 -31.85
CA ALA A 293 11.75 -45.84 -32.28
C ALA A 293 11.55 -47.36 -32.36
N GLU A 294 10.45 -47.91 -31.81
CA GLU A 294 10.10 -49.31 -32.05
C GLU A 294 9.71 -49.49 -33.53
N PRO A 295 10.37 -50.40 -34.26
CA PRO A 295 9.99 -50.67 -35.63
C PRO A 295 8.55 -51.20 -35.65
N PRO A 296 7.70 -50.74 -36.59
CA PRO A 296 6.31 -51.16 -36.62
C PRO A 296 6.25 -52.69 -36.76
N ALA A 297 5.27 -53.33 -36.12
CA ALA A 297 5.18 -54.78 -36.05
C ALA A 297 5.22 -55.46 -37.44
N GLU A 298 4.79 -54.77 -38.51
CA GLU A 298 4.94 -55.18 -39.92
C GLU A 298 6.39 -55.34 -40.42
N ALA A 299 7.38 -54.64 -39.86
CA ALA A 299 8.79 -54.77 -40.23
C ALA A 299 9.41 -56.10 -39.76
N ARG A 300 8.93 -56.65 -38.63
CA ARG A 300 9.38 -57.97 -38.12
C ARG A 300 8.91 -59.15 -38.97
N TRP A 301 7.79 -58.99 -39.70
CA TRP A 301 7.31 -60.03 -40.63
C TRP A 301 8.20 -60.16 -41.87
N PHE A 302 8.78 -59.05 -42.36
CA PHE A 302 9.69 -59.10 -43.51
C PHE A 302 11.04 -59.75 -43.18
N GLU A 303 11.58 -59.55 -41.97
CA GLU A 303 12.79 -60.26 -41.51
C GLU A 303 12.52 -61.77 -41.34
N LEU A 304 11.41 -62.15 -40.69
CA LEU A 304 11.02 -63.56 -40.53
C LEU A 304 10.71 -64.25 -41.88
N LEU A 305 10.16 -63.53 -42.85
CA LEU A 305 9.94 -64.05 -44.22
C LEU A 305 11.24 -64.14 -45.02
N GLY A 306 12.20 -63.25 -44.78
CA GLY A 306 13.55 -63.32 -45.35
C GLY A 306 14.30 -64.58 -44.89
N ASP A 307 14.27 -64.85 -43.58
CA ASP A 307 14.89 -66.05 -42.99
C ASP A 307 14.20 -67.35 -43.48
N LEU A 308 12.88 -67.33 -43.66
CA LEU A 308 12.12 -68.45 -44.24
C LEU A 308 12.45 -68.66 -45.73
N ALA A 309 12.66 -67.58 -46.49
CA ALA A 309 13.05 -67.66 -47.89
C ALA A 309 14.48 -68.21 -48.07
N GLU A 310 15.44 -67.83 -47.21
CA GLU A 310 16.78 -68.41 -47.17
C GLU A 310 16.76 -69.90 -46.81
N MET A 311 16.00 -70.29 -45.77
CA MET A 311 15.83 -71.71 -45.40
C MET A 311 15.23 -72.55 -46.54
N VAL A 312 14.27 -72.00 -47.29
CA VAL A 312 13.69 -72.69 -48.46
C VAL A 312 14.69 -72.74 -49.62
N PHE A 313 15.50 -71.71 -49.84
CA PHE A 313 16.55 -71.70 -50.87
C PHE A 313 17.67 -72.72 -50.57
N GLU A 314 18.12 -72.84 -49.32
CA GLU A 314 19.09 -73.88 -48.91
C GLU A 314 18.53 -75.30 -49.06
N ALA A 315 17.24 -75.51 -48.76
CA ALA A 315 16.58 -76.80 -48.91
C ALA A 315 16.41 -77.22 -50.38
N VAL A 316 16.21 -76.26 -51.29
CA VAL A 316 16.05 -76.49 -52.73
C VAL A 316 17.41 -76.56 -53.46
N GLY A 317 18.42 -75.81 -53.02
CA GLY A 317 19.79 -75.81 -53.59
C GLY A 317 20.59 -77.10 -53.36
N ARG A 318 20.18 -77.95 -52.40
CA ARG A 318 20.79 -79.26 -52.11
C ARG A 318 20.33 -80.40 -53.03
N LYS A 319 19.45 -80.14 -54.00
CA LYS A 319 19.03 -81.09 -55.04
C LYS A 319 19.49 -80.64 -56.44
N ARG A 320 20.80 -80.70 -56.69
CA ARG A 320 21.38 -80.89 -58.02
C ARG A 320 22.62 -81.76 -57.92
#